data_AF-A0A946H8I4-F1
#
_entry.id   AF-A0A946H8I4-F1
#
_cell.length_a   1.000
_cell.length_b   1.000
_cell.length_c   1.000
_cell.angle_alpha   90.00
_cell.angle_beta   90.00
_cell.angle_gamma   90.00
#
_symmetry.space_group_name_H-M   'P 1'
#
loop_
_entity.id
_entity.type
_entity.pdbx_description
1 polymer ?
#
loop_
_entity_poly.entity_id
_entity_poly.type
_entity_poly.pdbx_seq_one_letter_code
_entity_poly.pdbx_strand_id
1 'polypeptide(L)'
;MKNIESLINKVIVEVLEKKDKEENVIKEVYVTQASKFDLQTELLSDKTKNAHQELLEGYSKKLNEISAKIDGCDKSGANLNSSEFRSLKIDEAYNHNASFLHGLYFQNISDLNSQVNMNSLSYMKLSRDFGTFDSWQEDFVACCLSARNGWAVTFYNPYLKRYVNSIIDLHSDNVMIGMIPVIVIDCWEHSYYRDYLTNRKAYVFGMMKELNWSVIEDRIKKSEKINKIL
;
A
#
# COMPACT_ATOMS: atom_id res chain seq x y z
N MET A 1 13.96 6.95 46.38
CA MET A 1 13.85 6.20 45.11
C MET A 1 12.99 4.93 45.21
N LYS A 2 12.98 4.18 46.32
CA LYS A 2 12.14 2.96 46.49
C LYS A 2 10.61 3.13 46.34
N ASN A 3 10.10 4.36 46.32
CA ASN A 3 8.66 4.63 46.34
C ASN A 3 8.04 4.73 44.93
N ILE A 4 8.85 4.99 43.89
CA ILE A 4 8.34 5.16 42.51
C ILE A 4 8.18 3.81 41.81
N GLU A 5 9.16 2.90 41.92
CA GLU A 5 9.04 1.52 41.39
C GLU A 5 7.86 0.77 42.02
N SER A 6 7.65 0.93 43.34
CA SER A 6 6.50 0.35 44.02
C SER A 6 5.17 0.91 43.50
N LEU A 7 5.13 2.21 43.17
CA LEU A 7 3.94 2.85 42.61
C LEU A 7 3.67 2.37 41.17
N ILE A 8 4.72 2.27 40.35
CA ILE A 8 4.65 1.78 38.97
C ILE A 8 4.15 0.33 38.96
N ASN A 9 4.74 -0.54 39.78
CA ASN A 9 4.32 -1.95 39.86
C ASN A 9 2.87 -2.09 40.35
N LYS A 10 2.45 -1.26 41.30
CA LYS A 10 1.07 -1.27 41.79
C LYS A 10 0.08 -0.80 40.71
N VAL A 11 0.42 0.24 39.96
CA VAL A 11 -0.40 0.72 38.84
C VAL A 11 -0.47 -0.32 37.72
N ILE A 12 0.65 -0.99 37.40
CA ILE A 12 0.67 -2.07 36.40
C ILE A 12 -0.22 -3.23 36.85
N VAL A 13 -0.12 -3.67 38.10
CA VAL A 13 -0.96 -4.75 38.64
C VAL A 13 -2.44 -4.34 38.64
N GLU A 14 -2.79 -3.13 39.08
CA GLU A 14 -4.19 -2.66 39.05
C GLU A 14 -4.74 -2.54 37.62
N VAL A 15 -3.91 -2.19 36.63
CA VAL A 15 -4.32 -2.13 35.21
C VAL A 15 -4.48 -3.54 34.63
N LEU A 16 -3.61 -4.48 35.00
CA LEU A 16 -3.69 -5.88 34.57
C LEU A 16 -4.87 -6.61 35.23
N GLU A 17 -5.13 -6.39 36.51
CA GLU A 17 -6.28 -6.99 37.22
C GLU A 17 -7.61 -6.36 36.81
N LYS A 18 -7.63 -5.09 36.37
CA LYS A 18 -8.81 -4.48 35.74
C LYS A 18 -9.10 -5.07 34.36
N LYS A 19 -8.06 -5.49 33.63
CA LYS A 19 -8.19 -6.19 32.35
C LYS A 19 -8.96 -7.52 32.49
N ASP A 20 -8.86 -8.19 33.63
CA ASP A 20 -9.56 -9.45 33.90
C ASP A 20 -11.03 -9.27 34.32
N LYS A 21 -11.50 -8.04 34.61
CA LYS A 21 -12.89 -7.77 35.07
C LYS A 21 -13.76 -7.02 34.08
N GLU A 22 -13.18 -6.46 33.02
CA GLU A 22 -13.89 -5.92 31.88
C GLU A 22 -13.35 -6.61 30.62
N GLU A 23 -13.93 -7.74 30.24
CA GLU A 23 -13.77 -8.31 28.89
C GLU A 23 -14.47 -7.41 27.85
N ASN A 24 -14.07 -6.14 27.77
CA ASN A 24 -14.05 -5.46 26.48
C ASN A 24 -12.83 -5.99 25.74
N VAL A 25 -12.92 -7.24 25.29
CA VAL A 25 -11.98 -7.80 24.31
C VAL A 25 -12.06 -6.87 23.11
N ILE A 26 -11.08 -5.98 22.98
CA ILE A 26 -10.91 -5.19 21.77
C ILE A 26 -10.68 -6.24 20.68
N LYS A 27 -11.68 -6.47 19.85
CA LYS A 27 -11.54 -7.28 18.64
C LYS A 27 -10.61 -6.51 17.72
N GLU A 28 -9.31 -6.77 17.85
CA GLU A 28 -8.27 -6.24 16.97
C GLU A 28 -8.34 -6.92 15.59
N VAL A 29 -9.10 -8.02 15.48
CA VAL A 29 -9.31 -8.76 14.22
C VAL A 29 -10.06 -7.90 13.21
N TYR A 30 -9.42 -7.69 12.06
CA TYR A 30 -10.05 -7.13 10.88
C TYR A 30 -9.96 -8.13 9.73
N VAL A 31 -10.99 -8.12 8.88
CA VAL A 31 -11.09 -9.02 7.73
C VAL A 31 -11.06 -8.18 6.46
N THR A 32 -10.17 -8.54 5.54
CA THR A 32 -10.14 -8.01 4.19
C THR A 32 -10.64 -9.05 3.19
N GLN A 33 -11.25 -8.57 2.11
CA GLN A 33 -11.63 -9.41 0.98
C GLN A 33 -10.96 -8.87 -0.28
N ALA A 34 -10.23 -9.76 -0.96
CA ALA A 34 -9.67 -9.46 -2.27
C ALA A 34 -10.81 -9.14 -3.24
N SER A 35 -10.76 -7.96 -3.85
CA SER A 35 -11.61 -7.63 -4.98
C SER A 35 -11.17 -8.44 -6.20
N LYS A 36 -12.13 -8.80 -7.06
CA LYS A 36 -11.83 -9.39 -8.37
C LYS A 36 -11.72 -8.27 -9.39
N PHE A 37 -10.63 -8.28 -10.15
CA PHE A 37 -10.39 -7.29 -11.19
C PHE A 37 -10.43 -7.94 -12.57
N ASP A 38 -11.23 -7.36 -13.46
CA ASP A 38 -11.33 -7.81 -14.84
C ASP A 38 -10.49 -6.88 -15.73
N LEU A 39 -9.21 -7.22 -15.88
CA LEU A 39 -8.25 -6.41 -16.63
C LEU A 39 -8.40 -6.68 -18.14
N GLN A 40 -8.99 -5.72 -18.83
CA GLN A 40 -9.20 -5.68 -20.29
C GLN A 40 -7.91 -5.46 -21.10
N THR A 41 -6.80 -5.13 -20.46
CA THR A 41 -5.53 -4.90 -21.14
C THR A 41 -5.08 -6.10 -21.97
N GLU A 42 -4.64 -5.84 -23.20
CA GLU A 42 -3.98 -6.80 -24.08
C GLU A 42 -2.45 -6.81 -23.87
N LEU A 43 -1.94 -5.87 -23.08
CA LEU A 43 -0.51 -5.71 -22.79
C LEU A 43 0.00 -6.74 -21.76
N LEU A 44 -0.93 -7.39 -21.05
CA LEU A 44 -0.65 -8.50 -20.14
C LEU A 44 -1.45 -9.73 -20.57
N SER A 45 -0.79 -10.88 -20.64
CA SER A 45 -1.47 -12.11 -20.99
C SER A 45 -2.39 -12.61 -19.87
N ASP A 46 -3.39 -13.42 -20.22
CA ASP A 46 -4.35 -13.95 -19.25
C ASP A 46 -3.70 -14.74 -18.12
N LYS A 47 -2.65 -15.53 -18.37
CA LYS A 47 -2.00 -16.23 -17.25
C LYS A 47 -1.21 -15.29 -16.34
N THR A 48 -0.74 -14.13 -16.82
CA THR A 48 -0.14 -13.10 -15.95
C THR A 48 -1.22 -12.46 -15.10
N LYS A 49 -2.33 -12.03 -15.71
CA LYS A 49 -3.50 -11.45 -15.02
C LYS A 49 -4.05 -12.40 -13.95
N ASN A 50 -4.26 -13.67 -14.30
CA ASN A 50 -4.77 -14.69 -13.38
C ASN A 50 -3.80 -14.98 -12.23
N ALA A 51 -2.51 -15.16 -12.52
CA ALA A 51 -1.51 -15.38 -11.47
C ALA A 51 -1.40 -14.17 -10.51
N HIS A 52 -1.51 -12.95 -11.05
CA HIS A 52 -1.45 -11.73 -10.25
C HIS A 52 -2.70 -11.56 -9.36
N GLN A 53 -3.88 -11.95 -9.84
CA GLN A 53 -5.12 -12.03 -9.06
C GLN A 53 -5.01 -13.08 -7.95
N GLU A 54 -4.45 -14.26 -8.22
CA GLU A 54 -4.21 -15.31 -7.22
C GLU A 54 -3.27 -14.83 -6.11
N LEU A 55 -2.23 -14.04 -6.45
CA LEU A 55 -1.34 -13.42 -5.46
C LEU A 55 -2.12 -12.48 -4.52
N LEU A 56 -2.94 -11.57 -5.06
CA LEU A 56 -3.79 -10.67 -4.26
C LEU A 56 -4.72 -11.45 -3.31
N GLU A 57 -5.35 -12.52 -3.80
CA GLU A 57 -6.20 -13.39 -3.01
C GLU A 57 -5.41 -14.08 -1.89
N GLY A 58 -4.21 -14.54 -2.20
CA GLY A 58 -3.25 -15.13 -1.26
C GLY A 58 -2.87 -14.17 -0.12
N TYR A 59 -2.46 -12.94 -0.44
CA TYR A 59 -2.11 -11.93 0.56
C TYR A 59 -3.29 -11.60 1.46
N SER A 60 -4.49 -11.44 0.88
CA SER A 60 -5.70 -11.10 1.64
C SER A 60 -6.10 -12.23 2.60
N LYS A 61 -6.01 -13.48 2.14
CA LYS A 61 -6.23 -14.65 2.99
C LYS A 61 -5.20 -14.71 4.13
N LYS A 62 -3.91 -14.52 3.83
CA LYS A 62 -2.83 -14.55 4.82
C LYS A 62 -2.97 -13.44 5.85
N LEU A 63 -3.34 -12.23 5.42
CA LEU A 63 -3.61 -11.11 6.33
C LEU A 63 -4.69 -11.46 7.35
N ASN A 64 -5.80 -12.08 6.90
CA ASN A 64 -6.88 -12.51 7.80
C ASN A 64 -6.41 -13.59 8.79
N GLU A 65 -5.63 -14.58 8.32
CA GLU A 65 -5.05 -15.61 9.17
C GLU A 65 -4.10 -15.02 10.23
N ILE A 66 -3.27 -14.03 9.84
CA ILE A 66 -2.33 -13.34 10.73
C ILE A 66 -3.10 -12.51 11.76
N SER A 67 -4.11 -11.76 11.34
CA SER A 67 -4.94 -10.94 12.23
C SER A 67 -5.59 -11.80 13.33
N ALA A 68 -6.12 -12.99 12.98
CA ALA A 68 -6.64 -13.94 13.96
C ALA A 68 -5.56 -14.51 14.91
N LYS A 69 -4.35 -14.77 14.41
CA LYS A 69 -3.24 -15.23 15.26
C LYS A 69 -2.75 -14.16 16.23
N ILE A 70 -2.71 -12.90 15.80
CA ILE A 70 -2.31 -11.77 16.67
C ILE A 70 -3.27 -11.63 17.85
N ASP A 71 -4.56 -11.80 17.61
CA ASP A 71 -5.61 -11.73 18.64
C ASP A 71 -5.45 -12.82 19.71
N GLY A 72 -5.08 -14.05 19.30
CA GLY A 72 -4.87 -15.19 20.20
C GLY A 72 -3.45 -15.38 20.74
N CYS A 73 -2.48 -14.55 20.34
CA CYS A 73 -1.07 -14.72 20.71
C CYS A 73 -0.78 -14.23 22.14
N ASP A 74 0.08 -14.95 22.87
CA ASP A 74 0.58 -14.50 24.18
C ASP A 74 1.51 -13.28 24.02
N LYS A 75 1.00 -12.11 24.40
CA LYS A 75 1.72 -10.83 24.32
C LYS A 75 2.79 -10.68 25.41
N SER A 76 2.82 -11.53 26.45
CA SER A 76 3.76 -11.41 27.58
C SER A 76 5.19 -11.77 27.21
N GLY A 77 5.39 -12.63 26.21
CA GLY A 77 6.70 -13.02 25.67
C GLY A 77 7.29 -12.06 24.63
N ALA A 78 6.65 -10.92 24.37
CA ALA A 78 7.07 -9.98 23.34
C ALA A 78 8.46 -9.38 23.64
N ASN A 79 9.38 -9.45 22.67
CA ASN A 79 10.70 -8.85 22.78
C ASN A 79 11.28 -8.49 21.40
N LEU A 80 12.33 -7.67 21.37
CA LEU A 80 12.91 -7.14 20.14
C LEU A 80 13.73 -8.17 19.33
N ASN A 81 14.23 -9.23 19.99
CA ASN A 81 15.16 -10.19 19.39
C ASN A 81 14.43 -11.34 18.69
N SER A 82 13.47 -11.97 19.37
CA SER A 82 12.70 -13.10 18.85
C SER A 82 11.44 -13.31 19.67
N SER A 83 10.27 -13.00 19.10
CA SER A 83 8.97 -13.38 19.66
C SER A 83 7.95 -13.62 18.55
N GLU A 84 6.96 -14.48 18.82
CA GLU A 84 5.86 -14.75 17.90
C GLU A 84 5.10 -13.46 17.54
N PHE A 85 4.73 -12.67 18.55
CA PHE A 85 4.04 -11.39 18.34
C PHE A 85 4.81 -10.45 17.41
N ARG A 86 6.15 -10.35 17.57
CA ARG A 86 6.99 -9.50 16.71
C ARG A 86 6.94 -9.99 15.25
N SER A 87 7.10 -11.30 15.04
CA SER A 87 7.05 -11.88 13.69
C SER A 87 5.69 -11.67 13.04
N LEU A 88 4.59 -11.91 13.78
CA LEU A 88 3.24 -11.69 13.29
C LEU A 88 2.97 -10.23 12.89
N LYS A 89 3.45 -9.24 13.65
CA LYS A 89 3.29 -7.81 13.28
C LYS A 89 4.07 -7.42 12.02
N ILE A 90 5.22 -8.05 11.77
CA ILE A 90 5.97 -7.84 10.52
C ILE A 90 5.24 -8.48 9.34
N ASP A 91 4.76 -9.70 9.50
CA ASP A 91 3.97 -10.40 8.49
C ASP A 91 2.66 -9.66 8.19
N GLU A 92 2.01 -9.09 9.21
CA GLU A 92 0.81 -8.28 9.06
C GLU A 92 1.08 -7.06 8.19
N ALA A 93 2.15 -6.30 8.46
CA ALA A 93 2.51 -5.13 7.65
C ALA A 93 2.80 -5.51 6.19
N TYR A 94 3.53 -6.60 5.97
CA TYR A 94 3.86 -7.11 4.63
C TYR A 94 2.59 -7.50 3.85
N ASN A 95 1.73 -8.34 4.44
CA ASN A 95 0.52 -8.83 3.77
C ASN A 95 -0.55 -7.74 3.64
N HIS A 96 -0.64 -6.82 4.61
CA HIS A 96 -1.48 -5.64 4.52
C HIS A 96 -1.09 -4.82 3.30
N ASN A 97 0.16 -4.35 3.23
CA ASN A 97 0.57 -3.52 2.12
C ASN A 97 0.48 -4.26 0.78
N ALA A 98 0.81 -5.55 0.73
CA ALA A 98 0.64 -6.36 -0.47
C ALA A 98 -0.83 -6.34 -0.94
N SER A 99 -1.79 -6.65 -0.07
CA SER A 99 -3.22 -6.64 -0.43
C SER A 99 -3.70 -5.27 -0.94
N PHE A 100 -3.33 -4.19 -0.26
CA PHE A 100 -3.80 -2.85 -0.64
C PHE A 100 -3.09 -2.30 -1.89
N LEU A 101 -1.77 -2.48 -2.03
CA LEU A 101 -1.01 -2.00 -3.19
C LEU A 101 -1.44 -2.72 -4.47
N HIS A 102 -1.68 -4.03 -4.43
CA HIS A 102 -2.21 -4.77 -5.59
C HIS A 102 -3.61 -4.26 -5.98
N GLY A 103 -4.51 -4.08 -5.01
CA GLY A 103 -5.84 -3.52 -5.27
C GLY A 103 -5.77 -2.12 -5.89
N LEU A 104 -4.86 -1.27 -5.38
CA LEU A 104 -4.65 0.07 -5.92
C LEU A 104 -4.08 0.05 -7.35
N TYR A 105 -3.13 -0.85 -7.62
CA TYR A 105 -2.53 -1.08 -8.93
C TYR A 105 -3.56 -1.55 -9.95
N PHE A 106 -4.34 -2.59 -9.66
CA PHE A 106 -5.34 -3.12 -10.60
C PHE A 106 -6.42 -2.09 -10.94
N GLN A 107 -6.82 -1.26 -9.98
CA GLN A 107 -7.73 -0.13 -10.22
C GLN A 107 -7.10 0.99 -11.05
N ASN A 108 -5.77 1.11 -11.06
CA ASN A 108 -5.04 2.17 -11.75
C ASN A 108 -4.76 1.87 -13.21
N ILE A 109 -4.83 0.62 -13.65
CA ILE A 109 -4.45 0.24 -15.00
C ILE A 109 -5.65 -0.28 -15.79
N SER A 110 -5.37 -0.73 -17.03
CA SER A 110 -6.32 -1.43 -17.89
C SER A 110 -7.47 -0.55 -18.41
N ASP A 111 -7.32 0.76 -18.42
CA ASP A 111 -8.24 1.65 -19.13
C ASP A 111 -7.78 1.83 -20.58
N LEU A 112 -8.44 1.12 -21.50
CA LEU A 112 -8.17 1.18 -22.94
C LEU A 112 -8.48 2.56 -23.54
N ASN A 113 -9.29 3.38 -22.84
CA ASN A 113 -9.62 4.74 -23.22
C ASN A 113 -8.91 5.77 -22.33
N SER A 114 -7.73 5.42 -21.81
CA SER A 114 -6.92 6.29 -20.94
C SER A 114 -6.81 7.70 -21.51
N GLN A 115 -7.48 8.64 -20.86
CA GLN A 115 -7.54 10.04 -21.27
C GLN A 115 -7.37 10.95 -20.06
N VAL A 116 -6.37 11.82 -20.15
CA VAL A 116 -6.12 12.91 -19.20
C VAL A 116 -6.17 14.22 -19.95
N ASN A 117 -7.07 15.10 -19.52
CA ASN A 117 -7.24 16.42 -20.14
C ASN A 117 -6.49 17.48 -19.34
N MET A 118 -6.02 18.54 -20.00
CA MET A 118 -5.31 19.63 -19.32
C MET A 118 -6.15 20.35 -18.24
N ASN A 119 -7.47 20.29 -18.35
CA ASN A 119 -8.42 20.85 -17.38
C ASN A 119 -8.80 19.88 -16.24
N SER A 120 -8.30 18.64 -16.26
CA SER A 120 -8.52 17.69 -15.17
C SER A 120 -7.70 18.08 -13.93
N LEU A 121 -8.21 17.77 -12.74
CA LEU A 121 -7.52 18.11 -11.50
C LEU A 121 -6.19 17.36 -11.41
N SER A 122 -6.17 16.09 -11.81
CA SER A 122 -4.98 15.25 -11.88
C SER A 122 -3.87 15.89 -12.71
N TYR A 123 -4.15 16.30 -13.95
CA TYR A 123 -3.17 16.98 -14.80
C TYR A 123 -2.64 18.26 -14.15
N MET A 124 -3.53 19.12 -13.67
CA MET A 124 -3.15 20.42 -13.11
C MET A 124 -2.32 20.27 -11.83
N LYS A 125 -2.67 19.33 -10.95
CA LYS A 125 -1.97 19.12 -9.67
C LYS A 125 -0.60 18.49 -9.86
N LEU A 126 -0.50 17.48 -10.73
CA LEU A 126 0.79 16.87 -11.05
C LEU A 126 1.68 17.88 -11.78
N SER A 127 1.15 18.65 -12.73
CA SER A 127 1.91 19.71 -13.39
C SER A 127 2.41 20.77 -12.41
N ARG A 128 1.57 21.20 -11.46
CA ARG A 128 1.96 22.18 -10.44
C ARG A 128 3.14 21.69 -9.59
N ASP A 129 3.12 20.43 -9.16
CA ASP A 129 4.08 19.93 -8.17
C ASP A 129 5.38 19.41 -8.77
N PHE A 130 5.38 19.08 -10.06
CA PHE A 130 6.56 18.61 -10.81
C PHE A 130 7.04 19.62 -11.87
N GLY A 131 6.40 20.79 -11.96
CA GLY A 131 6.69 21.84 -12.95
C GLY A 131 5.94 21.64 -14.26
N THR A 132 5.91 20.41 -14.78
CA THR A 132 5.06 20.01 -15.92
C THR A 132 4.54 18.60 -15.73
N PHE A 133 3.48 18.24 -16.47
CA PHE A 133 2.96 16.86 -16.47
C PHE A 133 3.98 15.86 -17.03
N ASP A 134 4.76 16.27 -18.03
CA ASP A 134 5.79 15.42 -18.63
C ASP A 134 6.93 15.17 -17.64
N SER A 135 7.34 16.19 -16.87
CA SER A 135 8.32 16.04 -15.79
C SER A 135 7.85 15.07 -14.69
N TRP A 136 6.54 15.05 -14.40
CA TRP A 136 5.97 14.02 -13.50
C TRP A 136 6.09 12.62 -14.12
N GLN A 137 5.76 12.45 -15.40
CA GLN A 137 5.88 11.14 -16.06
C GLN A 137 7.32 10.65 -16.07
N GLU A 138 8.27 11.52 -16.40
CA GLU A 138 9.71 11.20 -16.43
C GLU A 138 10.20 10.74 -15.05
N ASP A 139 9.87 11.49 -14.00
CA ASP A 139 10.25 11.16 -12.61
C ASP A 139 9.57 9.87 -12.12
N PHE A 140 8.30 9.66 -12.45
CA PHE A 140 7.57 8.46 -12.06
C PHE A 140 8.09 7.20 -12.78
N VAL A 141 8.36 7.29 -14.08
CA VAL A 141 9.02 6.23 -14.84
C VAL A 141 10.38 5.90 -14.25
N ALA A 142 11.18 6.90 -13.89
CA ALA A 142 12.47 6.69 -13.25
C ALA A 142 12.33 5.92 -11.92
N CYS A 143 11.29 6.22 -11.13
CA CYS A 143 10.94 5.46 -9.93
C CYS A 143 10.60 3.99 -10.26
N CYS A 144 9.75 3.73 -11.26
CA CYS A 144 9.41 2.37 -11.68
C CYS A 144 10.64 1.54 -12.11
N LEU A 145 11.58 2.18 -12.81
CA LEU A 145 12.80 1.52 -13.26
C LEU A 145 13.82 1.31 -12.14
N SER A 146 13.77 2.12 -11.09
CA SER A 146 14.70 2.07 -9.96
C SER A 146 14.22 1.16 -8.82
N ALA A 147 12.91 0.89 -8.75
CA ALA A 147 12.35 -0.08 -7.80
C ALA A 147 13.00 -1.46 -8.00
N ARG A 148 13.25 -2.20 -6.91
CA ARG A 148 13.81 -3.55 -7.03
C ARG A 148 12.70 -4.56 -7.34
N ASN A 149 12.32 -5.34 -6.33
CA ASN A 149 11.09 -6.12 -6.31
C ASN A 149 10.13 -5.31 -5.44
N GLY A 150 9.34 -4.44 -6.05
CA GLY A 150 8.66 -3.39 -5.31
C GLY A 150 7.65 -2.62 -6.15
N TRP A 151 7.42 -1.36 -5.78
CA TRP A 151 6.37 -0.51 -6.32
C TRP A 151 6.92 0.89 -6.58
N ALA A 152 6.39 1.54 -7.60
CA ALA A 152 6.47 2.98 -7.72
C ALA A 152 5.10 3.58 -7.39
N VAL A 153 5.10 4.62 -6.56
CA VAL A 153 3.87 5.24 -6.07
C VAL A 153 3.98 6.76 -6.12
N THR A 154 3.00 7.39 -6.78
CA THR A 154 2.73 8.82 -6.57
C THR A 154 1.84 8.95 -5.34
N PHE A 155 2.34 9.67 -4.35
CA PHE A 155 1.67 9.98 -3.11
C PHE A 155 1.23 11.43 -3.07
N TYR A 156 0.12 11.71 -2.40
CA TYR A 156 -0.15 13.03 -1.83
C TYR A 156 0.48 13.12 -0.44
N ASN A 157 1.30 14.14 -0.21
CA ASN A 157 1.85 14.49 1.10
C ASN A 157 1.00 15.60 1.72
N PRO A 158 0.22 15.33 2.79
CA PRO A 158 -0.63 16.34 3.42
C PRO A 158 0.15 17.46 4.12
N TYR A 159 1.33 17.15 4.66
CA TYR A 159 2.17 18.13 5.36
C TYR A 159 2.79 19.15 4.41
N LEU A 160 3.24 18.68 3.23
CA LEU A 160 3.82 19.53 2.19
C LEU A 160 2.76 20.06 1.20
N LYS A 161 1.52 19.58 1.30
CA LYS A 161 0.39 19.89 0.42
C LYS A 161 0.69 19.70 -1.07
N ARG A 162 1.50 18.68 -1.38
CA ARG A 162 1.99 18.38 -2.73
C ARG A 162 2.07 16.89 -3.02
N TYR A 163 2.07 16.55 -4.30
CA TYR A 163 2.36 15.23 -4.80
C TYR A 163 3.87 14.97 -4.85
N VAL A 164 4.26 13.73 -4.53
CA VAL A 164 5.63 13.24 -4.54
C VAL A 164 5.64 11.81 -5.07
N ASN A 165 6.67 11.43 -5.81
CA ASN A 165 6.90 10.03 -6.19
C ASN A 165 7.84 9.36 -5.18
N SER A 166 7.61 8.08 -4.92
CA SER A 166 8.48 7.27 -4.08
C SER A 166 8.45 5.81 -4.53
N ILE A 167 9.47 5.08 -4.11
CA ILE A 167 9.59 3.63 -4.28
C ILE A 167 9.24 2.96 -2.96
N ILE A 168 8.54 1.83 -3.02
CA ILE A 168 8.40 0.88 -1.91
C ILE A 168 9.07 -0.40 -2.36
N ASP A 169 10.15 -0.82 -1.70
CA ASP A 169 10.74 -2.13 -1.96
C ASP A 169 9.97 -3.20 -1.18
N LEU A 170 9.95 -4.41 -1.72
CA LEU A 170 9.09 -5.50 -1.30
C LEU A 170 7.62 -5.06 -1.27
N HIS A 171 6.96 -5.18 -0.12
CA HIS A 171 5.67 -4.52 0.13
C HIS A 171 5.73 -3.55 1.31
N SER A 172 6.84 -3.51 2.06
CA SER A 172 6.92 -2.85 3.36
C SER A 172 8.12 -1.94 3.55
N ASP A 173 9.10 -1.98 2.65
CA ASP A 173 10.36 -1.25 2.83
C ASP A 173 10.27 0.12 2.16
N ASN A 174 10.92 1.11 2.76
CA ASN A 174 10.96 2.50 2.27
C ASN A 174 9.57 3.18 2.20
N VAL A 175 8.58 2.71 2.97
CA VAL A 175 7.26 3.34 3.05
C VAL A 175 7.36 4.71 3.73
N MET A 176 6.99 5.77 3.01
CA MET A 176 6.92 7.12 3.56
C MET A 176 5.69 7.29 4.47
N ILE A 177 5.92 7.76 5.69
CA ILE A 177 4.87 7.90 6.71
C ILE A 177 3.93 9.07 6.39
N GLY A 178 2.62 8.85 6.61
CA GLY A 178 1.60 9.91 6.51
C GLY A 178 1.24 10.30 5.08
N MET A 179 1.57 9.46 4.11
CA MET A 179 1.29 9.67 2.69
C MET A 179 0.00 9.01 2.25
N ILE A 180 -0.63 9.54 1.19
CA ILE A 180 -1.86 8.97 0.60
C ILE A 180 -1.58 8.54 -0.85
N PRO A 181 -1.59 7.24 -1.18
CA PRO A 181 -1.27 6.77 -2.52
C PRO A 181 -2.37 7.18 -3.52
N VAL A 182 -1.97 7.70 -4.68
CA VAL A 182 -2.91 8.04 -5.77
C VAL A 182 -2.66 7.23 -7.04
N ILE A 183 -1.39 7.04 -7.43
CA ILE A 183 -0.97 6.25 -8.60
C ILE A 183 0.04 5.21 -8.11
N VAL A 184 -0.09 3.97 -8.54
CA VAL A 184 0.66 2.80 -8.07
C VAL A 184 0.92 1.90 -9.27
N ILE A 185 2.17 1.53 -9.50
CA ILE A 185 2.60 0.53 -10.49
C ILE A 185 3.39 -0.57 -9.77
N ASP A 186 2.99 -1.82 -9.98
CA ASP A 186 3.73 -3.00 -9.51
C ASP A 186 4.99 -3.16 -10.37
N CYS A 187 6.16 -3.21 -9.75
CA CYS A 187 7.44 -3.40 -10.44
C CYS A 187 8.09 -4.76 -10.11
N TRP A 188 7.37 -5.64 -9.41
CA TRP A 188 7.81 -7.02 -9.18
C TRP A 188 7.85 -7.80 -10.50
N GLU A 189 8.81 -8.71 -10.64
CA GLU A 189 8.95 -9.53 -11.84
C GLU A 189 7.69 -10.36 -12.15
N HIS A 190 6.95 -10.80 -11.12
CA HIS A 190 5.68 -11.54 -11.33
C HIS A 190 4.63 -10.74 -12.11
N SER A 191 4.71 -9.41 -12.12
CA SER A 191 3.72 -8.55 -12.77
C SER A 191 3.90 -8.48 -14.29
N TYR A 192 5.11 -8.80 -14.81
CA TYR A 192 5.42 -8.56 -16.23
C TYR A 192 6.36 -9.58 -16.87
N TYR A 193 7.16 -10.33 -16.13
CA TYR A 193 8.29 -11.09 -16.69
C TYR A 193 7.83 -12.10 -17.74
N ARG A 194 6.63 -12.64 -17.58
CA ARG A 194 6.06 -13.60 -18.53
C ARG A 194 5.76 -13.01 -19.91
N ASP A 195 5.42 -11.73 -19.95
CA ASP A 195 5.01 -11.01 -21.16
C ASP A 195 6.15 -10.17 -21.76
N TYR A 196 7.06 -9.68 -20.90
CA TYR A 196 8.11 -8.74 -21.28
C TYR A 196 9.53 -9.26 -21.05
N LEU A 197 9.69 -10.43 -20.41
CA LEU A 197 10.98 -10.96 -19.96
C LEU A 197 11.72 -9.90 -19.12
N THR A 198 12.95 -9.58 -19.48
CA THR A 198 13.77 -8.59 -18.79
C THR A 198 13.43 -7.14 -19.18
N ASN A 199 12.51 -6.92 -20.13
CA ASN A 199 12.19 -5.59 -20.62
C ASN A 199 11.14 -4.87 -19.75
N ARG A 200 11.50 -4.59 -18.49
CA ARG A 200 10.67 -3.82 -17.55
C ARG A 200 10.24 -2.46 -18.12
N LYS A 201 11.09 -1.81 -18.90
CA LYS A 201 10.79 -0.49 -19.48
C LYS A 201 9.56 -0.54 -20.40
N ALA A 202 9.46 -1.56 -21.25
CA ALA A 202 8.29 -1.73 -22.11
C ALA A 202 7.01 -2.00 -21.30
N TYR A 203 7.11 -2.79 -20.23
CA TYR A 203 6.00 -3.02 -19.31
C TYR A 203 5.52 -1.71 -18.65
N VAL A 204 6.43 -0.93 -18.06
CA VAL A 204 6.11 0.33 -17.40
C VAL A 204 5.43 1.30 -18.38
N PHE A 205 5.95 1.43 -19.61
CA PHE A 205 5.33 2.27 -20.63
C PHE A 205 3.94 1.77 -21.05
N GLY A 206 3.75 0.45 -21.12
CA GLY A 206 2.46 -0.16 -21.38
C GLY A 206 1.43 0.21 -20.30
N MET A 207 1.78 0.02 -19.03
CA MET A 207 0.88 0.34 -17.92
C MET A 207 0.61 1.84 -17.80
N MET A 208 1.62 2.69 -18.05
CA MET A 208 1.46 4.15 -18.08
C MET A 208 0.48 4.60 -19.17
N LYS A 209 0.47 3.93 -20.32
CA LYS A 209 -0.44 4.23 -21.44
C LYS A 209 -1.89 3.89 -21.14
N GLU A 210 -2.14 2.90 -20.28
CA GLU A 210 -3.48 2.41 -19.92
C GLU A 210 -3.87 2.78 -18.49
N LEU A 211 -3.35 3.90 -17.98
CA LEU A 211 -3.74 4.42 -16.67
C LEU A 211 -5.22 4.82 -16.66
N ASN A 212 -5.94 4.38 -15.65
CA ASN A 212 -7.32 4.75 -15.40
C ASN A 212 -7.39 6.14 -14.75
N TRP A 213 -7.39 7.18 -15.58
CA TRP A 213 -7.42 8.57 -15.12
C TRP A 213 -8.69 8.94 -14.37
N SER A 214 -9.81 8.25 -14.61
CA SER A 214 -11.04 8.46 -13.84
C SER A 214 -10.85 8.09 -12.37
N VAL A 215 -10.26 6.92 -12.11
CA VAL A 215 -9.91 6.46 -10.74
C VAL A 215 -8.88 7.37 -10.10
N ILE A 216 -7.83 7.76 -10.84
CA ILE A 216 -6.76 8.63 -10.35
C ILE A 216 -7.32 10.01 -9.98
N GLU A 217 -8.15 10.59 -10.84
CA GLU A 217 -8.83 11.87 -10.63
C GLU A 217 -9.67 11.83 -9.34
N ASP A 218 -10.42 10.75 -9.12
CA ASP A 218 -11.24 10.59 -7.91
C ASP A 218 -10.41 10.43 -6.64
N ARG A 219 -9.27 9.73 -6.69
CA ARG A 219 -8.31 9.67 -5.57
C ARG A 219 -7.71 11.03 -5.29
N ILE A 220 -7.31 11.77 -6.32
CA ILE A 220 -6.77 13.14 -6.19
C ILE A 220 -7.82 14.08 -5.57
N LYS A 221 -9.08 14.03 -6.02
CA LYS A 221 -10.18 14.80 -5.40
C LYS A 221 -10.36 14.47 -3.91
N LYS A 222 -10.22 13.20 -3.51
CA LYS A 222 -10.31 12.78 -2.10
C LYS A 222 -9.10 13.30 -1.29
N SER A 223 -7.88 13.16 -1.82
CA SER A 223 -6.66 13.67 -1.17
C SER A 223 -6.71 15.19 -0.97
N GLU A 224 -7.19 15.94 -1.97
CA GLU A 224 -7.35 17.39 -1.88
C GLU A 224 -8.44 17.83 -0.89
N LYS A 225 -9.43 16.98 -0.60
CA LYS A 225 -10.40 17.24 0.48
C LYS A 225 -9.76 17.07 1.86
N ILE A 226 -8.84 16.12 2.03
CA ILE A 226 -8.13 15.90 3.30
C ILE A 226 -7.32 17.14 3.69
N ASN A 227 -6.73 17.83 2.72
CA ASN A 227 -6.03 19.11 2.90
C ASN A 227 -6.88 20.23 3.53
N LYS A 228 -8.21 20.13 3.44
CA LYS A 228 -9.12 21.13 4.03
C LYS A 228 -9.46 20.83 5.49
N ILE A 229 -9.11 19.63 5.96
CA ILE A 229 -9.45 19.12 7.29
C ILE A 229 -8.21 19.11 8.19
N LEU A 230 -7.03 18.84 7.63
CA LEU A 230 -5.72 18.90 8.30
C LEU A 230 -5.08 20.29 8.20
#